data_AF-A0A1H0MIS1-F1
#
_entry.id   AF-A0A1H0MIS1-F1
#
_cell.length_a   1.000
_cell.length_b   1.000
_cell.length_c   1.000
_cell.angle_alpha   90.00
_cell.angle_beta   90.00
_cell.angle_gamma   90.00
#
_symmetry.space_group_name_H-M   'P 1'
#
loop_
_entity.id
_entity.type
_entity.pdbx_description
1 polymer ?
#
loop_
_entity_poly.entity_id
_entity_poly.type
_entity_poly.pdbx_seq_one_letter_code
_entity_poly.pdbx_strand_id
1 'polypeptide(L)'
;MKTVDFFKLEKIAHVHRIMRIPYNYYSGFDFTKKDMNIEWEDPLKQGKEINADDDNFGWSENGLFYNGQRVRLYIRDQMNYTHGESRQMPKYHLTWCKTLEDMHNRGKYEKYVVSTSTDNFFLINWVDGIKVVEQTYEKLSVCKNCLRTLNWKGYANNKYQRDEIFYNFSIEEFFHEYNSDNMGQFAYLPGDSDITAPLNIYPNEWNAISKQLRSGHLFCSKCQRRFSVVDKGKLHVHHRNGKKNDCRRSNLVVLCASCHQKEHPDHKILFW
;
A
#
# COMPACT_ATOMS: atom_id res chain seq x y z
N MET A 1 -36.64 -9.58 -16.14
CA MET A 1 -35.25 -10.07 -16.29
C MET A 1 -35.33 -11.59 -16.40
N LYS A 2 -34.76 -12.22 -17.44
CA LYS A 2 -34.72 -13.70 -17.51
C LYS A 2 -33.80 -14.20 -16.40
N THR A 3 -34.29 -15.08 -15.54
CA THR A 3 -33.47 -15.70 -14.50
C THR A 3 -32.34 -16.50 -15.15
N VAL A 4 -31.14 -16.39 -14.59
CA VAL A 4 -29.99 -17.17 -15.05
C VAL A 4 -30.24 -18.62 -14.65
N ASP A 5 -30.19 -19.51 -15.64
CA ASP A 5 -30.25 -20.95 -15.41
C ASP A 5 -28.85 -21.43 -15.00
N PHE A 6 -28.60 -21.47 -13.69
CA PHE A 6 -27.31 -21.84 -13.12
C PHE A 6 -26.89 -23.28 -13.44
N PHE A 7 -27.82 -24.16 -13.84
CA PHE A 7 -27.50 -25.50 -14.30
C PHE A 7 -26.78 -25.54 -15.65
N LYS A 8 -26.82 -24.44 -16.41
CA LYS A 8 -26.10 -24.29 -17.69
C LYS A 8 -24.69 -23.74 -17.53
N LEU A 9 -24.30 -23.33 -16.32
CA LEU A 9 -22.94 -22.90 -16.05
C LEU A 9 -22.05 -24.12 -15.76
N GLU A 10 -21.04 -24.35 -16.62
CA GLU A 10 -20.19 -25.55 -16.57
C GLU A 10 -19.58 -25.82 -15.20
N LYS A 11 -19.15 -24.77 -14.49
CA LYS A 11 -18.55 -24.90 -13.15
C LYS A 11 -19.54 -25.43 -12.11
N ILE A 12 -20.80 -25.00 -12.16
CA ILE A 12 -21.84 -25.43 -11.22
C ILE A 12 -22.29 -26.86 -11.55
N ALA A 13 -22.43 -27.18 -12.83
CA ALA A 13 -22.72 -28.53 -13.28
C ALA A 13 -21.62 -29.55 -12.89
N HIS A 14 -20.36 -29.12 -12.87
CA HIS A 14 -19.23 -29.93 -12.42
C HIS A 14 -19.30 -30.24 -10.91
N VAL A 15 -19.59 -29.23 -10.08
CA VAL A 15 -19.75 -29.41 -8.62
C VAL A 15 -20.92 -30.35 -8.31
N HIS A 16 -22.07 -30.20 -8.97
CA HIS A 16 -23.20 -31.10 -8.81
C HIS A 16 -22.84 -32.57 -9.11
N ARG A 17 -22.00 -32.80 -10.13
CA ARG A 17 -21.52 -34.13 -10.51
C ARG A 17 -20.59 -34.72 -9.45
N ILE A 18 -19.63 -33.95 -8.93
CA ILE A 18 -18.72 -34.41 -7.86
C ILE A 18 -19.51 -34.74 -6.59
N MET A 19 -20.48 -33.90 -6.25
CA MET A 19 -21.30 -34.04 -5.06
C MET A 19 -22.44 -35.06 -5.23
N ARG A 20 -22.58 -35.67 -6.42
CA ARG A 20 -23.65 -36.63 -6.78
C ARG A 20 -25.06 -36.11 -6.48
N ILE A 21 -25.27 -34.80 -6.62
CA ILE A 21 -26.57 -34.17 -6.35
C ILE A 21 -27.48 -34.42 -7.57
N PRO A 22 -28.66 -35.06 -7.40
CA PRO A 22 -29.59 -35.30 -8.48
C PRO A 22 -29.98 -34.02 -9.22
N TYR A 23 -30.16 -34.09 -10.54
CA TYR A 23 -30.52 -32.93 -11.37
C TYR A 23 -31.83 -32.26 -10.93
N ASN A 24 -32.73 -33.03 -10.34
CA ASN A 24 -34.02 -32.63 -9.80
C ASN A 24 -34.03 -32.54 -8.26
N TYR A 25 -32.86 -32.39 -7.63
CA TYR A 25 -32.78 -32.25 -6.18
C TYR A 25 -33.38 -30.92 -5.75
N TYR A 26 -34.60 -30.99 -5.21
CA TYR A 26 -35.29 -29.84 -4.63
C TYR A 26 -34.65 -29.54 -3.28
N SER A 27 -33.77 -28.55 -3.22
CA SER A 27 -33.32 -28.01 -1.95
C SER A 27 -34.52 -27.33 -1.29
N GLY A 28 -35.07 -27.90 -0.23
CA GLY A 28 -36.17 -27.32 0.55
C GLY A 28 -35.79 -26.04 1.32
N PHE A 29 -34.82 -25.27 0.82
CA PHE A 29 -34.43 -23.97 1.33
C PHE A 29 -35.40 -22.93 0.78
N ASP A 30 -36.44 -22.65 1.56
CA ASP A 30 -37.33 -21.53 1.32
C ASP A 30 -36.65 -20.26 1.85
N PHE A 31 -36.05 -19.46 0.95
CA PHE A 31 -35.47 -18.18 1.33
C PHE A 31 -36.60 -17.20 1.62
N THR A 32 -36.94 -17.00 2.89
CA THR A 32 -37.79 -15.86 3.23
C THR A 32 -36.94 -14.59 3.20
N LYS A 33 -37.53 -13.47 2.78
CA LYS A 33 -36.85 -12.17 2.70
C LYS A 33 -36.25 -11.72 4.05
N LYS A 34 -36.67 -12.34 5.14
CA LYS A 34 -36.18 -12.12 6.51
C LYS A 34 -34.82 -12.79 6.77
N ASP A 35 -34.51 -13.86 6.04
CA ASP A 35 -33.25 -14.61 6.13
C ASP A 35 -32.12 -13.95 5.34
N MET A 36 -32.40 -12.85 4.64
CA MET A 36 -31.42 -12.04 3.90
C MET A 36 -31.10 -10.71 4.58
N ASN A 37 -31.30 -10.58 5.90
CA ASN A 37 -30.70 -9.46 6.64
C ASN A 37 -29.22 -9.79 6.96
N ILE A 38 -28.49 -10.19 5.92
CA ILE A 38 -27.04 -10.20 5.93
C ILE A 38 -26.68 -8.77 5.56
N GLU A 39 -26.34 -7.94 6.55
CA GLU A 39 -25.45 -6.82 6.28
C GLU A 39 -24.15 -7.46 5.76
N TRP A 40 -24.01 -7.50 4.44
CA TRP A 40 -22.75 -7.84 3.82
C TRP A 40 -21.80 -6.69 4.16
N GLU A 41 -21.07 -6.83 5.27
CA GLU A 41 -19.79 -6.13 5.41
C GLU A 41 -18.90 -6.66 4.30
N ASP A 42 -18.91 -5.93 3.19
CA ASP A 42 -18.07 -6.19 2.03
C ASP A 42 -16.61 -6.30 2.50
N PRO A 43 -15.98 -7.48 2.45
CA PRO A 43 -14.58 -7.64 2.83
C PRO A 43 -13.65 -6.73 1.99
N LEU A 44 -14.14 -6.21 0.85
CA LEU A 44 -13.46 -5.26 -0.03
C LEU A 44 -13.40 -3.83 0.50
N LYS A 45 -14.23 -3.49 1.49
CA LYS A 45 -14.12 -2.23 2.23
C LYS A 45 -12.99 -2.25 3.26
N GLN A 46 -12.57 -3.44 3.71
CA GLN A 46 -11.56 -3.62 4.76
C GLN A 46 -10.18 -3.90 4.16
N GLY A 47 -9.82 -3.12 3.12
CA GLY A 47 -8.74 -3.39 2.16
C GLY A 47 -7.52 -4.11 2.73
N LYS A 48 -7.03 -5.12 2.02
CA LYS A 48 -5.86 -5.89 2.44
C LYS A 48 -4.58 -5.06 2.27
N GLU A 49 -3.83 -4.88 3.35
CA GLU A 49 -2.51 -4.27 3.28
C GLU A 49 -1.47 -5.31 2.91
N ILE A 50 -0.84 -5.10 1.76
CA ILE A 50 0.27 -5.92 1.32
C ILE A 50 1.46 -5.03 1.00
N ASN A 51 2.65 -5.50 1.39
CA ASN A 51 3.91 -4.89 0.98
C ASN A 51 4.21 -5.28 -0.46
N ALA A 52 4.81 -4.37 -1.21
CA ALA A 52 5.13 -4.62 -2.61
C ALA A 52 6.36 -5.52 -2.84
N ASP A 53 7.03 -5.95 -1.76
CA ASP A 53 8.04 -7.02 -1.76
C ASP A 53 7.42 -8.42 -1.57
N ASP A 54 6.08 -8.53 -1.58
CA ASP A 54 5.37 -9.81 -1.58
C ASP A 54 5.57 -10.50 -2.95
N ASP A 55 5.91 -11.79 -2.94
CA ASP A 55 6.09 -12.60 -4.15
C ASP A 55 4.87 -12.62 -5.07
N ASN A 56 3.70 -12.27 -4.54
CA ASN A 56 2.44 -12.19 -5.28
C ASN A 56 2.17 -10.80 -5.88
N PHE A 57 3.02 -9.81 -5.62
CA PHE A 57 2.94 -8.49 -6.24
C PHE A 57 3.68 -8.48 -7.58
N GLY A 58 3.04 -7.89 -8.59
CA GLY A 58 3.61 -7.70 -9.90
C GLY A 58 3.14 -6.38 -10.51
N TRP A 59 3.81 -5.94 -11.58
CA TRP A 59 3.37 -4.80 -12.35
C TRP A 59 3.59 -5.04 -13.84
N SER A 60 2.80 -4.34 -14.64
CA SER A 60 2.98 -4.26 -16.09
C SER A 60 2.86 -2.80 -16.52
N GLU A 61 3.05 -2.54 -17.80
CA GLU A 61 2.87 -1.18 -18.37
C GLU A 61 1.49 -0.60 -18.04
N ASN A 62 0.48 -1.47 -17.96
CA ASN A 62 -0.91 -1.08 -17.82
C ASN A 62 -1.42 -1.14 -16.39
N GLY A 63 -0.65 -1.60 -15.39
CA GLY A 63 -1.20 -1.78 -14.04
C GLY A 63 -0.27 -2.27 -12.96
N LEU A 64 -0.72 -2.16 -11.72
CA LEU A 64 -0.18 -2.85 -10.55
C LEU A 64 -1.08 -4.01 -10.22
N PHE A 65 -0.50 -5.16 -9.85
CA PHE A 65 -1.23 -6.39 -9.60
C PHE A 65 -0.80 -7.04 -8.30
N TYR A 66 -1.76 -7.65 -7.61
CA TYR A 66 -1.52 -8.52 -6.47
C TYR A 66 -2.37 -9.78 -6.60
N ASN A 67 -1.78 -10.96 -6.52
CA ASN A 67 -2.46 -12.23 -6.80
C ASN A 67 -3.20 -12.21 -8.16
N GLY A 68 -2.61 -11.56 -9.16
CA GLY A 68 -3.21 -11.39 -10.49
C GLY A 68 -4.37 -10.39 -10.56
N GLN A 69 -4.73 -9.72 -9.47
CA GLN A 69 -5.79 -8.72 -9.43
C GLN A 69 -5.20 -7.31 -9.50
N ARG A 70 -5.86 -6.41 -10.23
CA ARG A 70 -5.43 -5.03 -10.35
C ARG A 70 -5.63 -4.30 -9.02
N VAL A 71 -4.57 -3.66 -8.53
CA VAL A 71 -4.55 -2.97 -7.24
C VAL A 71 -4.01 -1.54 -7.35
N ARG A 72 -4.03 -0.83 -6.22
CA ARG A 72 -3.50 0.53 -6.08
C ARG A 72 -2.44 0.56 -4.99
N LEU A 73 -1.49 1.50 -5.09
CA LEU A 73 -0.53 1.78 -4.02
C LEU A 73 -0.70 3.19 -3.48
N TYR A 74 -0.55 3.38 -2.18
CA TYR A 74 -0.50 4.70 -1.55
C TYR A 74 0.34 4.66 -0.27
N ILE A 75 0.67 5.83 0.30
CA ILE A 75 1.38 5.91 1.58
C ILE A 75 0.35 6.20 2.68
N ARG A 76 0.04 5.21 3.52
CA ARG A 76 -0.94 5.31 4.60
C ARG A 76 -0.48 6.21 5.75
N ASP A 77 0.78 6.06 6.16
CA ASP A 77 1.30 6.72 7.36
C ASP A 77 1.85 8.12 7.00
N GLN A 78 1.17 9.18 7.44
CA GLN A 78 1.48 10.57 7.13
C GLN A 78 1.88 11.34 8.39
N MET A 79 2.93 12.15 8.30
CA MET A 79 3.36 13.00 9.43
C MET A 79 2.32 14.09 9.71
N ASN A 80 1.93 14.22 10.98
CA ASN A 80 1.04 15.29 11.44
C ASN A 80 1.86 16.54 11.75
N TYR A 81 2.13 17.37 10.74
CA TYR A 81 2.81 18.65 10.94
C TYR A 81 1.87 19.63 11.65
N THR A 82 2.10 19.89 12.95
CA THR A 82 1.25 20.73 13.81
C THR A 82 1.51 22.24 13.70
N HIS A 83 2.35 22.69 12.75
CA HIS A 83 2.78 24.09 12.64
C HIS A 83 2.11 24.83 11.48
N GLY A 84 0.78 24.96 11.50
CA GLY A 84 0.04 25.91 10.66
C GLY A 84 0.00 25.64 9.14
N GLU A 85 0.65 24.59 8.66
CA GLU A 85 0.57 24.14 7.27
C GLU A 85 -0.59 23.15 7.09
N SER A 86 -1.25 23.20 5.92
CA SER A 86 -2.31 22.24 5.60
C SER A 86 -1.74 20.83 5.46
N ARG A 87 -2.45 19.84 6.01
CA ARG A 87 -2.08 18.42 5.88
C ARG A 87 -1.95 18.04 4.41
N GLN A 88 -0.75 17.66 3.99
CA GLN A 88 -0.52 17.25 2.60
C GLN A 88 -1.13 15.87 2.36
N MET A 89 -2.15 15.81 1.50
CA MET A 89 -2.78 14.55 1.12
C MET A 89 -1.88 13.72 0.21
N PRO A 90 -1.63 12.44 0.52
CA PRO A 90 -0.92 11.56 -0.39
C PRO A 90 -1.71 11.34 -1.69
N LYS A 91 -1.04 10.75 -2.67
CA LYS A 91 -1.65 10.33 -3.93
C LYS A 91 -1.60 8.81 -4.02
N TYR A 92 -2.59 8.22 -4.67
CA TYR A 92 -2.55 6.79 -5.00
C TYR A 92 -2.00 6.56 -6.41
N HIS A 93 -1.51 5.36 -6.63
CA HIS A 93 -0.83 4.93 -7.84
C HIS A 93 -1.52 3.72 -8.45
N LEU A 94 -1.61 3.69 -9.78
CA LEU A 94 -2.35 2.68 -10.56
C LEU A 94 -1.45 1.83 -11.46
N THR A 95 -0.23 2.29 -11.72
CA THR A 95 0.79 1.64 -12.56
C THR A 95 2.17 1.98 -12.02
N TRP A 96 3.21 1.27 -12.47
CA TRP A 96 4.61 1.54 -12.17
C TRP A 96 5.07 2.86 -12.82
N CYS A 97 4.69 3.98 -12.20
CA CYS A 97 4.98 5.30 -12.72
C CYS A 97 6.31 5.85 -12.21
N LYS A 98 6.76 6.96 -12.80
CA LYS A 98 8.01 7.61 -12.45
C LYS A 98 8.19 7.88 -10.95
N THR A 99 7.11 8.20 -10.23
CA THR A 99 7.17 8.40 -8.77
C THR A 99 7.50 7.11 -8.01
N LEU A 100 6.88 5.98 -8.38
CA LEU A 100 7.17 4.70 -7.73
C LEU A 100 8.59 4.24 -8.06
N GLU A 101 9.00 4.37 -9.32
CA GLU A 101 10.38 4.09 -9.74
C GLU A 101 11.40 4.92 -8.95
N ASP A 102 11.17 6.23 -8.81
CA ASP A 102 12.06 7.12 -8.06
C ASP A 102 12.08 6.78 -6.57
N MET A 103 10.92 6.43 -5.98
CA MET A 103 10.83 6.01 -4.58
C MET A 103 11.52 4.67 -4.33
N HIS A 104 11.44 3.73 -5.27
CA HIS A 104 12.16 2.47 -5.26
C HIS A 104 13.67 2.67 -5.33
N ASN A 105 14.13 3.46 -6.30
CA ASN A 105 15.56 3.76 -6.46
C ASN A 105 16.15 4.53 -5.26
N ARG A 106 15.30 5.23 -4.49
CA ARG A 106 15.67 5.93 -3.25
C ARG A 106 15.55 5.06 -1.99
N GLY A 107 15.18 3.79 -2.10
CA GLY A 107 14.97 2.91 -0.94
C GLY A 107 13.79 3.33 -0.03
N LYS A 108 12.85 4.12 -0.56
CA LYS A 108 11.67 4.65 0.17
C LYS A 108 10.35 3.99 -0.24
N TYR A 109 10.42 2.99 -1.11
CA TYR A 109 9.25 2.30 -1.67
C TYR A 109 8.47 1.48 -0.64
N GLU A 110 9.15 1.01 0.38
CA GLU A 110 8.60 0.22 1.49
C GLU A 110 7.60 0.96 2.38
N LYS A 111 7.36 2.25 2.10
CA LYS A 111 6.29 3.05 2.70
C LYS A 111 4.94 2.87 2.01
N TYR A 112 4.93 2.29 0.81
CA TYR A 112 3.72 2.09 0.04
C TYR A 112 2.99 0.84 0.51
N VAL A 113 1.68 0.96 0.63
CA VAL A 113 0.77 -0.14 0.93
C VAL A 113 -0.18 -0.35 -0.23
N VAL A 114 -0.56 -1.62 -0.44
CA VAL A 114 -1.58 -2.02 -1.43
C VAL A 114 -2.99 -1.69 -0.91
N SER A 115 -3.86 -1.24 -1.82
CA SER A 115 -5.29 -1.07 -1.59
C SER A 115 -6.10 -1.70 -2.72
N THR A 116 -7.07 -2.51 -2.35
CA THR A 116 -8.00 -3.23 -3.23
C THR A 116 -9.40 -2.61 -3.26
N SER A 117 -9.65 -1.54 -2.48
CA SER A 117 -10.95 -0.84 -2.54
C SER A 117 -11.20 -0.35 -3.98
N THR A 118 -12.45 -0.08 -4.32
CA THR A 118 -12.82 0.50 -5.63
C THR A 118 -13.30 1.94 -5.51
N ASP A 119 -13.27 2.52 -4.31
CA ASP A 119 -13.66 3.92 -4.05
C ASP A 119 -12.43 4.84 -3.90
N ASN A 120 -12.67 6.13 -3.74
CA ASN A 120 -11.60 7.12 -3.57
C ASN A 120 -11.20 7.35 -2.11
N PHE A 121 -11.70 6.57 -1.15
CA PHE A 121 -11.48 6.79 0.27
C PHE A 121 -10.39 5.85 0.80
N PHE A 122 -9.41 6.42 1.47
CA PHE A 122 -8.25 5.69 1.97
C PHE A 122 -8.05 6.00 3.44
N LEU A 123 -7.74 4.97 4.22
CA LEU A 123 -7.31 5.13 5.60
C LEU A 123 -5.98 5.88 5.63
N ILE A 124 -5.88 6.96 6.41
CA ILE A 124 -4.65 7.71 6.67
C ILE A 124 -4.37 7.66 8.16
N ASN A 125 -3.17 7.19 8.50
CA ASN A 125 -2.66 7.26 9.86
C ASN A 125 -1.84 8.53 10.02
N TRP A 126 -2.35 9.49 10.79
CA TRP A 126 -1.61 10.68 11.17
C TRP A 126 -0.69 10.34 12.33
N VAL A 127 0.62 10.46 12.09
CA VAL A 127 1.64 10.10 13.07
C VAL A 127 2.37 11.33 13.59
N ASP A 128 2.59 11.37 14.90
CA ASP A 128 3.52 12.29 15.56
C ASP A 128 4.67 11.47 16.16
N GLY A 129 5.82 11.51 15.47
CA GLY A 129 6.99 10.72 15.79
C GLY A 129 6.76 9.20 15.70
N ILE A 130 6.32 8.60 16.81
CA ILE A 130 6.10 7.16 17.00
C ILE A 130 4.65 6.79 17.34
N LYS A 131 3.77 7.77 17.54
CA LYS A 131 2.38 7.52 17.90
C LYS A 131 1.48 7.87 16.72
N VAL A 132 0.56 6.97 16.39
CA VAL A 132 -0.63 7.34 15.62
C VAL A 132 -1.46 8.22 16.55
N VAL A 133 -1.65 9.47 16.16
CA VAL A 133 -2.42 10.45 16.94
C VAL A 133 -3.85 10.57 16.43
N GLU A 134 -4.09 10.19 15.18
CA GLU A 134 -5.40 10.25 14.56
C GLU A 134 -5.44 9.31 13.34
N GLN A 135 -6.61 8.72 13.08
CA GLN A 135 -6.88 7.97 11.85
C GLN A 135 -8.07 8.61 11.14
N THR A 136 -7.94 8.89 9.85
CA THR A 136 -9.02 9.47 9.05
C THR A 136 -9.21 8.70 7.75
N TYR A 137 -10.42 8.74 7.20
CA TYR A 137 -10.69 8.25 5.85
C TYR A 137 -10.73 9.45 4.91
N GLU A 138 -9.72 9.56 4.05
CA GLU A 138 -9.53 10.72 3.19
C GLU A 138 -9.76 10.40 1.72
N LYS A 139 -10.35 11.35 1.01
CA LYS A 139 -10.47 11.26 -0.44
C LYS A 139 -9.14 11.60 -1.09
N LEU A 140 -8.42 10.60 -1.59
CA LEU A 140 -7.14 10.82 -2.27
C LEU A 140 -7.33 11.11 -3.77
N SER A 141 -6.34 11.78 -4.37
CA SER A 141 -6.29 11.97 -5.83
C SER A 141 -5.29 11.00 -6.46
N VAL A 142 -5.54 10.64 -7.72
CA VAL A 142 -4.60 9.84 -8.52
C VAL A 142 -3.26 10.55 -8.68
N CYS A 143 -2.17 9.80 -8.79
CA CYS A 143 -0.87 10.35 -9.16
C CYS A 143 -0.88 10.81 -10.64
N LYS A 144 -0.53 12.08 -10.91
CA LYS A 144 -0.41 12.62 -12.28
C LYS A 144 0.58 11.83 -13.15
N ASN A 145 1.64 11.27 -12.55
CA ASN A 145 2.58 10.41 -13.27
C ASN A 145 1.95 9.08 -13.69
N CYS A 146 1.01 8.52 -12.91
CA CYS A 146 0.25 7.34 -13.34
C CYS A 146 -0.63 7.66 -14.54
N LEU A 147 -1.35 8.79 -14.52
CA LEU A 147 -2.16 9.21 -15.68
C LEU A 147 -1.31 9.39 -16.94
N ARG A 148 -0.11 9.96 -16.80
CA ARG A 148 0.84 10.11 -17.91
C ARG A 148 1.36 8.76 -18.40
N THR A 149 1.77 7.86 -17.51
CA THR A 149 2.29 6.53 -17.88
C THR A 149 1.23 5.70 -18.60
N LEU A 150 -0.01 5.72 -18.12
CA LEU A 150 -1.14 5.04 -18.75
C LEU A 150 -1.66 5.75 -20.00
N ASN A 151 -1.17 6.97 -20.26
CA ASN A 151 -1.75 7.91 -21.22
C ASN A 151 -3.29 7.99 -21.12
N TRP A 152 -3.82 8.01 -19.90
CA TRP A 152 -5.27 7.92 -19.63
C TRP A 152 -6.02 9.01 -20.38
N LYS A 153 -6.94 8.64 -21.28
CA LYS A 153 -7.68 9.59 -22.15
C LYS A 153 -6.78 10.61 -22.86
N GLY A 154 -5.57 10.20 -23.25
CA GLY A 154 -4.60 11.07 -23.91
C GLY A 154 -3.86 12.03 -22.98
N TYR A 155 -3.84 11.79 -21.65
CA TYR A 155 -3.21 12.66 -20.67
C TYR A 155 -1.76 13.05 -21.01
N ALA A 156 -0.97 12.14 -21.59
CA ALA A 156 0.40 12.43 -21.95
C ALA A 156 0.49 13.45 -23.10
N ASN A 157 -0.47 13.43 -24.01
CA ASN A 157 -0.41 14.17 -25.28
C ASN A 157 -1.25 15.46 -25.27
N ASN A 158 -2.30 15.54 -24.46
CA ASN A 158 -3.26 16.65 -24.47
C ASN A 158 -2.95 17.69 -23.39
N LYS A 159 -1.88 18.49 -23.57
CA LYS A 159 -1.40 19.47 -22.58
C LYS A 159 -2.49 20.39 -22.04
N TYR A 160 -3.40 20.85 -22.91
CA TYR A 160 -4.49 21.77 -22.56
C TYR A 160 -5.64 21.12 -21.78
N GLN A 161 -5.84 19.81 -21.90
CA GLN A 161 -6.91 19.06 -21.23
C GLN A 161 -6.42 18.30 -19.99
N ARG A 162 -5.13 18.37 -19.65
CA ARG A 162 -4.57 17.60 -18.51
C ARG A 162 -5.27 17.89 -17.19
N ASP A 163 -5.57 19.16 -16.91
CA ASP A 163 -6.23 19.50 -15.64
C ASP A 163 -7.65 18.97 -15.62
N GLU A 164 -8.40 19.11 -16.72
CA GLU A 164 -9.74 18.53 -16.86
C GLU A 164 -9.72 17.01 -16.66
N ILE A 165 -8.83 16.28 -17.36
CA ILE A 165 -8.70 14.82 -17.22
C ILE A 165 -8.32 14.43 -15.79
N PHE A 166 -7.48 15.23 -15.12
CA PHE A 166 -7.07 14.97 -13.74
C PHE A 166 -8.22 15.18 -12.74
N TYR A 167 -8.92 16.30 -12.83
CA TYR A 167 -10.02 16.63 -11.91
C TYR A 167 -11.24 15.75 -12.11
N ASN A 168 -11.48 15.29 -13.34
CA ASN A 168 -12.57 14.37 -13.69
C ASN A 168 -12.17 12.90 -13.64
N PHE A 169 -10.98 12.55 -13.14
CA PHE A 169 -10.58 11.15 -13.01
C PHE A 169 -11.49 10.41 -12.03
N SER A 170 -12.08 9.30 -12.50
CA SER A 170 -12.88 8.39 -11.68
C SER A 170 -12.17 7.04 -11.54
N ILE A 171 -11.99 6.60 -10.30
CA ILE A 171 -11.46 5.25 -10.01
C ILE A 171 -12.42 4.18 -10.52
N GLU A 172 -13.73 4.40 -10.36
CA GLU A 172 -14.77 3.49 -10.83
C GLU A 172 -14.67 3.32 -12.35
N GLU A 173 -14.55 4.42 -13.10
CA GLU A 173 -14.38 4.39 -14.55
C GLU A 173 -13.08 3.65 -14.94
N PHE A 174 -11.99 3.92 -14.22
CA PHE A 174 -10.73 3.22 -14.45
C PHE A 174 -10.89 1.71 -14.28
N PHE A 175 -11.44 1.24 -13.16
CA PHE A 175 -11.61 -0.21 -12.96
C PHE A 175 -12.64 -0.84 -13.90
N HIS A 176 -13.64 -0.08 -14.34
CA HIS A 176 -14.59 -0.53 -15.37
C HIS A 176 -13.90 -0.75 -16.72
N GLU A 177 -13.01 0.16 -17.15
CA GLU A 177 -12.24 0.03 -18.40
C GLU A 177 -11.35 -1.22 -18.39
N TYR A 178 -10.81 -1.58 -17.22
CA TYR A 178 -9.96 -2.76 -17.03
C TYR A 178 -10.70 -3.94 -16.38
N ASN A 179 -12.03 -4.02 -16.52
CA ASN A 179 -12.87 -5.02 -15.83
C ASN A 179 -12.47 -6.48 -16.11
N SER A 180 -11.87 -6.74 -17.28
CA SER A 180 -11.39 -8.05 -17.70
C SER A 180 -10.21 -8.55 -16.88
N ASP A 181 -9.38 -7.65 -16.32
CA ASP A 181 -8.25 -8.02 -15.46
C ASP A 181 -8.71 -8.54 -14.09
N ASN A 182 -9.92 -8.18 -13.67
CA ASN A 182 -10.43 -8.46 -12.33
C ASN A 182 -11.48 -9.57 -12.28
N MET A 183 -11.85 -10.19 -13.41
CA MET A 183 -12.82 -11.31 -13.62
C MET A 183 -13.66 -11.76 -12.40
N GLY A 184 -14.36 -10.84 -11.73
CA GLY A 184 -15.16 -11.12 -10.53
C GLY A 184 -14.42 -11.73 -9.34
N GLN A 185 -13.08 -11.62 -9.24
CA GLN A 185 -12.26 -12.32 -8.24
C GLN A 185 -11.87 -11.48 -7.03
N PHE A 186 -12.51 -10.34 -6.77
CA PHE A 186 -12.31 -9.57 -5.55
C PHE A 186 -12.42 -10.42 -4.25
N ALA A 187 -13.12 -11.55 -4.29
CA ALA A 187 -13.34 -12.48 -3.17
C ALA A 187 -12.11 -13.29 -2.67
N TYR A 188 -10.94 -13.22 -3.34
CA TYR A 188 -9.75 -13.98 -2.95
C TYR A 188 -8.61 -13.07 -2.45
N LEU A 189 -8.82 -12.42 -1.30
CA LEU A 189 -7.78 -11.68 -0.59
C LEU A 189 -7.36 -12.46 0.68
N PRO A 190 -6.05 -12.65 0.96
CA PRO A 190 -5.62 -13.21 2.24
C PRO A 190 -5.96 -12.29 3.43
N GLY A 191 -6.23 -12.85 4.60
CA GLY A 191 -7.06 -12.25 5.67
C GLY A 191 -6.51 -11.12 6.53
N ASP A 192 -5.54 -10.31 6.08
CA ASP A 192 -4.97 -9.22 6.90
C ASP A 192 -5.20 -7.84 6.26
N SER A 193 -6.13 -7.09 6.86
CA SER A 193 -6.59 -5.75 6.44
C SER A 193 -5.64 -4.61 6.79
N ASP A 194 -5.97 -3.42 6.30
CA ASP A 194 -5.43 -2.11 6.68
C ASP A 194 -5.49 -1.80 8.18
N ILE A 195 -6.24 -2.58 8.94
CA ILE A 195 -6.34 -2.52 10.39
C ILE A 195 -5.23 -3.35 11.06
N THR A 196 -4.70 -4.38 10.40
CA THR A 196 -3.86 -5.43 11.01
C THR A 196 -2.38 -5.39 10.65
N ALA A 197 -1.99 -4.65 9.60
CA ALA A 197 -0.58 -4.56 9.24
C ALA A 197 0.23 -3.76 10.29
N PRO A 198 1.45 -4.20 10.63
CA PRO A 198 2.23 -3.58 11.70
C PRO A 198 2.62 -2.15 11.33
N LEU A 199 2.33 -1.21 12.24
CA LEU A 199 2.64 0.22 12.10
C LEU A 199 4.12 0.44 11.74
N ASN A 200 4.41 1.32 10.77
CA ASN A 200 5.78 1.70 10.41
C ASN A 200 6.34 2.78 11.36
N ILE A 201 6.33 2.45 12.66
CA ILE A 201 6.83 3.26 13.76
C ILE A 201 8.06 2.59 14.38
N TYR A 202 8.90 3.36 15.07
CA TYR A 202 9.98 2.76 15.84
C TYR A 202 9.39 1.95 17.00
N PRO A 203 9.95 0.77 17.33
CA PRO A 203 9.52 0.04 18.51
C PRO A 203 9.83 0.84 19.79
N ASN A 204 9.09 0.58 20.87
CA ASN A 204 9.28 1.25 22.16
C ASN A 204 10.73 1.17 22.66
N GLU A 205 11.44 0.08 22.36
CA GLU A 205 12.82 -0.15 22.77
C GLU A 205 13.87 0.36 21.78
N TRP A 206 13.50 1.16 20.78
CA TRP A 206 14.41 1.63 19.73
C TRP A 206 15.69 2.26 20.28
N ASN A 207 15.60 3.01 21.38
CA ASN A 207 16.77 3.62 22.02
C ASN A 207 17.79 2.56 22.50
N ALA A 208 17.30 1.43 23.05
CA ALA A 208 18.14 0.32 23.47
C ALA A 208 18.74 -0.41 22.26
N ILE A 209 17.92 -0.74 21.25
CA ILE A 209 18.34 -1.40 20.00
C ILE A 209 19.42 -0.58 19.29
N SER A 210 19.18 0.72 19.10
CA SER A 210 20.11 1.66 18.47
C SER A 210 21.41 1.79 19.26
N LYS A 211 21.34 1.90 20.60
CA LYS A 211 22.53 1.99 21.46
C LYS A 211 23.36 0.72 21.42
N GLN A 212 22.72 -0.44 21.44
CA GLN A 212 23.40 -1.74 21.35
C GLN A 212 24.07 -1.93 19.99
N LEU A 213 23.42 -1.54 18.89
CA LEU A 213 24.03 -1.65 17.56
C LEU A 213 25.24 -0.73 17.42
N ARG A 214 25.16 0.49 17.97
CA ARG A 214 26.26 1.48 17.96
C ARG A 214 27.41 1.13 18.89
N SER A 215 27.17 0.42 20.00
CA SER A 215 28.23 0.11 20.97
C SER A 215 29.35 -0.76 20.38
N GLY A 216 29.01 -1.62 19.41
CA GLY A 216 29.96 -2.44 18.65
C GLY A 216 30.55 -1.77 17.40
N HIS A 217 30.25 -0.50 17.13
CA HIS A 217 30.70 0.20 15.93
C HIS A 217 31.53 1.45 16.27
N LEU A 218 32.70 1.55 15.64
CA LEU A 218 33.58 2.73 15.70
C LEU A 218 33.83 3.34 14.32
N PHE A 219 33.03 2.96 13.32
CA PHE A 219 33.16 3.50 11.96
C PHE A 219 31.80 3.62 11.29
N CYS A 220 31.71 4.56 10.35
CA CYS A 220 30.53 4.68 9.48
C CYS A 220 30.55 3.55 8.45
N SER A 221 29.46 2.79 8.35
CA SER A 221 29.36 1.66 7.42
C SER A 221 29.37 2.08 5.94
N LYS A 222 29.09 3.37 5.64
CA LYS A 222 29.06 3.90 4.26
C LYS A 222 30.38 4.55 3.85
N CYS A 223 30.86 5.53 4.62
CA CYS A 223 32.09 6.26 4.28
C CYS A 223 33.36 5.75 4.96
N GLN A 224 33.27 4.72 5.80
CA GLN A 224 34.39 4.11 6.52
C GLN A 224 35.18 5.04 7.46
N ARG A 225 34.70 6.28 7.67
CA ARG A 225 35.28 7.21 8.66
C ARG A 225 35.25 6.57 10.04
N ARG A 226 36.40 6.53 10.71
CA ARG A 226 36.56 6.05 12.09
C ARG A 226 36.19 7.15 13.09
N PHE A 227 35.66 6.72 14.22
CA PHE A 227 35.23 7.53 15.36
C PHE A 227 35.95 7.01 16.60
N SER A 228 36.38 7.94 17.46
CA SER A 228 36.96 7.59 18.74
C SER A 228 35.88 7.05 19.69
N VAL A 229 36.29 6.43 20.79
CA VAL A 229 35.35 5.94 21.82
C VAL A 229 34.52 7.09 22.42
N VAL A 230 35.09 8.30 22.50
CA VAL A 230 34.39 9.51 22.99
C VAL A 230 33.46 10.12 21.93
N ASP A 231 33.78 9.96 20.64
CA ASP A 231 32.99 10.51 19.53
C ASP A 231 31.94 9.54 18.96
N LYS A 232 31.89 8.29 19.40
CA LYS A 232 30.97 7.27 18.87
C LYS A 232 29.49 7.64 19.01
N GLY A 233 29.15 8.55 19.91
CA GLY A 233 27.80 9.11 20.05
C GLY A 233 27.30 9.84 18.78
N LYS A 234 28.22 10.27 17.90
CA LYS A 234 27.94 10.91 16.61
C LYS A 234 27.55 9.93 15.48
N LEU A 235 27.49 8.64 15.79
CA LEU A 235 26.96 7.61 14.90
C LEU A 235 25.45 7.41 15.14
N HIS A 236 24.74 7.12 14.07
CA HIS A 236 23.29 6.97 14.01
C HIS A 236 22.94 5.62 13.38
N VAL A 237 21.76 5.08 13.68
CA VAL A 237 21.24 3.86 13.04
C VAL A 237 20.17 4.25 12.04
N HIS A 238 20.29 3.72 10.83
CA HIS A 238 19.36 3.91 9.72
C HIS A 238 18.72 2.56 9.35
N HIS A 239 17.43 2.58 9.03
CA HIS A 239 16.70 1.43 8.47
C HIS A 239 16.85 1.44 6.95
N ARG A 240 17.51 0.44 6.38
CA ARG A 240 17.83 0.37 4.94
C ARG A 240 16.58 0.37 4.08
N ASN A 241 15.55 -0.37 4.49
CA ASN A 241 14.28 -0.43 3.81
C ASN A 241 13.31 0.67 4.26
N GLY A 242 13.70 1.60 5.14
CA GLY A 242 12.80 2.65 5.63
C GLY A 242 11.63 2.18 6.51
N LYS A 243 11.56 0.87 6.87
CA LYS A 243 10.61 0.31 7.84
C LYS A 243 11.19 0.41 9.24
N LYS A 244 10.69 1.38 10.04
CA LYS A 244 11.11 1.67 11.42
C LYS A 244 10.78 0.55 12.41
N ASN A 245 9.79 -0.29 12.08
CA ASN A 245 9.41 -1.44 12.90
C ASN A 245 10.30 -2.67 12.62
N ASP A 246 10.99 -2.71 11.47
CA ASP A 246 11.84 -3.82 11.07
C ASP A 246 13.26 -3.67 11.66
N CYS A 247 13.39 -4.10 12.92
CA CYS A 247 14.65 -4.07 13.65
C CYS A 247 15.56 -5.28 13.37
N ARG A 248 15.33 -6.07 12.31
CA ARG A 248 16.25 -7.15 11.93
C ARG A 248 17.63 -6.56 11.65
N ARG A 249 18.68 -7.24 12.13
CA ARG A 249 20.06 -6.74 12.03
C ARG A 249 20.52 -6.51 10.58
N SER A 250 19.99 -7.29 9.63
CA SER A 250 20.21 -7.10 8.19
C SER A 250 19.66 -5.78 7.66
N ASN A 251 18.60 -5.26 8.27
CA ASN A 251 17.94 -4.02 7.87
C ASN A 251 18.54 -2.76 8.54
N LEU A 252 19.31 -2.92 9.62
CA LEU A 252 19.91 -1.79 10.33
C LEU A 252 21.32 -1.49 9.83
N VAL A 253 21.67 -0.21 9.72
CA VAL A 253 23.02 0.23 9.34
C VAL A 253 23.49 1.43 10.17
N VAL A 254 24.75 1.39 10.62
CA VAL A 254 25.36 2.46 11.41
C VAL A 254 26.06 3.47 10.50
N LEU A 255 25.62 4.72 10.53
CA LEU A 255 26.08 5.82 9.66
C LEU A 255 26.50 7.04 10.48
N CYS A 256 27.43 7.83 9.97
CA CYS A 256 27.67 9.18 10.51
C CYS A 256 26.56 10.14 10.09
N ALA A 257 26.38 11.25 10.82
CA ALA A 257 25.34 12.25 10.54
C ALA A 257 25.31 12.71 9.07
N SER A 258 26.47 12.93 8.45
CA SER A 258 26.53 13.36 7.04
C SER A 258 26.11 12.26 6.06
N CYS A 259 26.50 11.00 6.29
CA CYS A 259 26.03 9.88 5.47
C CYS A 259 24.56 9.60 5.70
N HIS A 260 24.10 9.74 6.94
CA HIS A 260 22.69 9.57 7.28
C HIS A 260 21.82 10.64 6.60
N GLN A 261 22.23 11.92 6.66
CA GLN A 261 21.55 13.02 5.95
C GLN A 261 21.50 12.81 4.43
N LYS A 262 22.50 12.15 3.85
CA LYS A 262 22.49 11.78 2.41
C LYS A 262 21.44 10.71 2.07
N GLU A 263 21.00 9.89 3.03
CA GLU A 263 19.86 8.98 2.83
C GLU A 263 18.50 9.72 2.87
N HIS A 264 18.49 10.96 3.38
CA HIS A 264 17.30 11.81 3.53
C HIS A 264 17.53 13.19 2.91
N PRO A 265 17.83 13.30 1.60
CA PRO A 265 18.21 14.57 0.97
C PRO A 265 17.08 15.61 0.93
N ASP A 266 15.84 15.19 1.17
CA ASP A 266 14.59 15.92 1.05
C ASP A 266 14.12 16.59 2.36
N HIS A 267 14.76 16.31 3.49
CA HIS A 267 14.44 16.95 4.77
C HIS A 267 15.64 16.90 5.72
N LYS A 268 15.79 17.90 6.59
CA LYS A 268 16.82 17.84 7.63
C LYS A 268 16.46 16.78 8.66
N ILE A 269 17.39 15.89 8.96
CA ILE A 269 17.24 14.96 10.06
C ILE A 269 17.54 15.73 11.35
N LEU A 270 16.57 15.80 12.25
CA LEU A 270 16.82 16.26 13.62
C LEU A 270 17.54 15.13 14.37
N PHE A 271 18.77 15.42 14.79
CA PHE A 271 19.62 14.48 15.51
C PHE A 271 19.39 14.69 17.02
N TRP A 272 18.81 13.69 17.68
CA TRP A 272 18.65 13.63 19.14
C TRP A 272 19.63 12.60 19.72
#